data_AF-A0A7J3LNW7-F1
#
_entry.id   AF-A0A7J3LNW7-F1
#
_cell.length_a   1.000
_cell.length_b   1.000
_cell.length_c   1.000
_cell.angle_alpha   90.00
_cell.angle_beta   90.00
_cell.angle_gamma   90.00
#
_symmetry.space_group_name_H-M   'P 1'
#
loop_
_entity.id
_entity.type
_entity.pdbx_description
1 polymer ?
#
loop_
_entity_poly.entity_id
_entity_poly.type
_entity_poly.pdbx_seq_one_letter_code
_entity_poly.pdbx_strand_id
1 'polypeptide(L)' 'MVRSDIGKYTIPLSVVCDRDVSIFETIVEYLKETYGLTYHEIAVLLNRDDRTIWTVYKRAQKKRSAK' A
#
# COMPACT_ATOMS: atom_id res chain seq x y z
N MET A 1 -0.31 27.96 1.70
CA MET A 1 -0.11 27.49 0.32
C MET A 1 0.93 26.38 0.35
N VAL A 2 0.51 25.15 0.62
CA VAL A 2 1.43 24.02 0.78
C VAL A 2 1.87 23.61 -0.62
N ARG A 3 3.17 23.72 -0.90
CA ARG A 3 3.78 23.29 -2.15
C ARG A 3 3.53 21.80 -2.31
N SER A 4 2.65 21.45 -3.23
CA SER A 4 2.44 20.07 -3.64
C SER A 4 3.56 19.71 -4.61
N ASP A 5 4.69 19.24 -4.08
CA ASP A 5 5.51 18.28 -4.81
C ASP A 5 4.70 16.98 -4.87
N ILE A 6 3.81 16.90 -5.86
CA ILE A 6 2.93 15.75 -6.06
C ILE A 6 3.82 14.60 -6.53
N GLY A 7 4.16 13.70 -5.60
CA GLY A 7 4.75 12.42 -5.96
C GLY A 7 3.82 11.69 -6.94
N LYS A 8 4.40 10.85 -7.81
CA LYS A 8 3.67 10.09 -8.86
C LYS A 8 2.47 9.28 -8.33
N TYR A 9 2.43 9.00 -7.03
CA TYR A 9 1.34 8.31 -6.34
C TYR A 9 0.90 9.11 -5.11
N THR A 10 -0.41 9.35 -5.01
CA THR A 10 -1.04 10.02 -3.86
C THR A 10 -1.84 9.01 -3.04
N ILE A 11 -1.66 9.00 -1.72
CA ILE A 11 -2.37 8.11 -0.81
C ILE A 11 -3.16 8.96 0.18
N PRO A 12 -4.51 8.85 0.21
CA PRO A 12 -5.31 9.58 1.18
C PRO A 12 -5.11 9.01 2.59
N LEU A 13 -4.95 9.89 3.59
CA LEU A 13 -4.78 9.49 4.99
C LEU A 13 -5.97 8.70 5.54
N SER A 14 -7.15 8.84 4.94
CA SER A 14 -8.36 8.08 5.28
C SER A 14 -8.15 6.57 5.17
N VAL A 15 -7.31 6.10 4.24
CA VAL A 15 -7.04 4.67 4.04
C VAL A 15 -6.20 4.11 5.19
N VAL A 16 -5.31 4.95 5.76
CA VAL A 16 -4.39 4.61 6.84
C VAL A 16 -5.03 4.78 8.23
N CYS A 17 -6.26 5.29 8.29
CA CYS A 17 -6.99 5.50 9.54
C CYS A 17 -7.46 4.17 10.18
N ASP A 18 -7.52 3.08 9.42
CA ASP A 18 -7.84 1.75 9.94
C ASP A 18 -6.70 1.22 10.83
N ARG A 19 -6.91 1.20 12.15
CA ARG A 19 -5.89 0.72 13.12
C ARG A 19 -5.70 -0.80 13.15
N ASP A 20 -6.56 -1.56 12.49
CA ASP A 20 -6.46 -3.02 12.43
C ASP A 20 -5.37 -3.50 11.45
N VAL A 21 -5.05 -2.65 10.47
CA VAL A 21 -4.08 -2.93 9.39
C VAL A 21 -2.88 -2.01 9.56
N SER A 22 -1.67 -2.53 9.33
CA SER A 22 -0.47 -1.71 9.41
C SER A 22 -0.44 -0.69 8.27
N ILE A 23 0.13 0.48 8.52
CA ILE A 23 0.31 1.54 7.51
C ILE A 23 0.93 0.98 6.22
N PHE A 24 1.90 0.07 6.36
CA PHE A 24 2.57 -0.54 5.22
C PHE A 24 1.67 -1.53 4.46
N GLU A 25 0.88 -2.31 5.17
CA GLU A 25 -0.10 -3.24 4.61
C GLU A 25 -1.14 -2.48 3.77
N THR A 26 -1.66 -1.39 4.34
CA THR A 26 -2.60 -0.49 3.69
C THR A 26 -2.01 0.17 2.45
N ILE A 27 -0.76 0.67 2.51
CA ILE A 27 -0.11 1.31 1.36
C ILE A 27 0.05 0.32 0.20
N VAL A 28 0.57 -0.88 0.48
CA VAL A 28 0.79 -1.92 -0.55
C VAL A 28 -0.53 -2.33 -1.18
N GLU A 29 -1.56 -2.55 -0.38
CA GLU A 29 -2.90 -2.87 -0.86
C GLU A 29 -3.50 -1.72 -1.69
N TYR A 30 -3.42 -0.48 -1.21
CA TYR A 30 -3.94 0.68 -1.93
C TYR A 30 -3.25 0.88 -3.28
N LEU A 31 -1.92 0.71 -3.33
CA LEU A 31 -1.14 0.76 -4.57
C LEU A 31 -1.53 -0.37 -5.54
N LYS A 32 -1.86 -1.55 -5.02
CA LYS A 32 -2.28 -2.69 -5.84
C LYS A 32 -3.69 -2.52 -6.39
N GLU A 33 -4.65 -2.20 -5.52
CA GLU A 33 -6.08 -2.13 -5.84
C GLU A 33 -6.45 -0.84 -6.57
N THR A 34 -5.87 0.30 -6.19
CA THR A 34 -6.24 1.61 -6.76
C THR A 34 -5.43 1.94 -8.01
N TYR A 35 -4.12 1.65 -7.98
CA TYR A 35 -3.23 1.97 -9.11
C TYR A 35 -2.95 0.78 -10.02
N GLY A 36 -3.41 -0.43 -9.67
CA GLY A 36 -3.24 -1.62 -10.51
C GLY A 36 -1.80 -2.12 -10.63
N LEU A 37 -0.88 -1.62 -9.81
CA LEU A 37 0.55 -1.91 -9.94
C LEU A 37 0.84 -3.40 -9.72
N THR A 38 1.85 -3.91 -10.40
CA THR A 38 2.38 -5.26 -10.15
C THR A 38 3.16 -5.29 -8.84
N TYR A 39 3.32 -6.49 -8.27
CA TYR A 39 4.15 -6.64 -7.05
C TYR A 39 5.58 -6.14 -7.26
N HIS A 40 6.09 -6.30 -8.48
CA HIS A 40 7.40 -5.82 -8.88
C HIS A 40 7.49 -4.29 -8.91
N GLU A 41 6.50 -3.62 -9.51
CA GLU A 41 6.47 -2.16 -9.50
C GLU A 41 6.38 -1.59 -8.09
N ILE A 42 5.57 -2.21 -7.23
CA ILE A 42 5.45 -1.82 -5.82
C ILE A 42 6.77 -2.09 -5.06
N ALA A 43 7.44 -3.20 -5.36
CA ALA A 43 8.73 -3.57 -4.79
C ALA A 43 9.81 -2.55 -5.15
N VAL A 44 9.90 -2.17 -6.42
CA VAL A 44 10.82 -1.12 -6.91
C VAL A 44 10.47 0.24 -6.31
N LEU A 45 9.18 0.59 -6.24
CA LEU A 45 8.71 1.86 -5.67
C LEU A 45 9.09 2.01 -4.19
N LEU A 46 8.91 0.94 -3.41
CA LEU A 46 9.15 0.92 -1.96
C LEU A 46 10.57 0.50 -1.62
N ASN A 47 11.40 0.19 -2.63
CA ASN A 47 12.75 -0.33 -2.50
C ASN A 47 12.82 -1.54 -1.54
N ARG A 48 12.00 -2.55 -1.84
CA ARG A 48 11.84 -3.80 -1.09
C ARG A 48 11.80 -4.98 -2.05
N ASP A 49 12.07 -6.18 -1.55
CA ASP A 49 11.88 -7.41 -2.33
C ASP A 49 10.40 -7.68 -2.65
N ASP A 50 10.14 -8.23 -3.84
CA ASP A 50 8.83 -8.70 -4.30
C ASP A 50 8.16 -9.66 -3.30
N ARG A 51 8.96 -10.53 -2.67
CA ARG A 51 8.48 -11.49 -1.65
C ARG A 51 7.91 -10.79 -0.42
N THR A 52 8.51 -9.67 -0.04
CA THR A 52 8.04 -8.85 1.09
C THR A 52 6.72 -8.20 0.73
N ILE A 53 6.60 -7.62 -0.47
CA ILE A 53 5.36 -7.01 -0.96
C ILE A 53 4.23 -8.03 -1.02
N TRP A 54 4.49 -9.22 -1.58
CA TRP A 54 3.49 -10.29 -1.64
C TRP A 54 3.02 -10.73 -0.25
N THR A 55 3.95 -10.94 0.68
CA THR A 55 3.61 -11.36 2.05
C THR A 55 2.78 -10.31 2.77
N VAL A 56 3.13 -9.03 2.59
CA VAL A 56 2.43 -7.88 3.19
C VAL A 56 1.02 -7.75 2.61
N TYR A 57 0.89 -7.84 1.28
CA TYR A 57 -0.42 -7.83 0.61
C TYR A 57 -1.32 -8.97 1.09
N LYS A 58 -0.79 -10.19 1.19
CA LYS A 58 -1.56 -11.35 1.70
C LYS A 58 -1.97 -11.18 3.16
N ARG A 59 -1.14 -10.58 4.00
CA ARG A 59 -1.49 -10.25 5.40
C ARG A 59 -2.57 -9.19 5.48
N ALA A 60 -2.47 -8.13 4.67
CA ALA A 60 -3.49 -7.07 4.56
C ALA A 60 -4.86 -7.66 4.16
N GLN A 61 -4.88 -8.46 3.09
CA GLN A 61 -6.08 -9.16 2.63
C GLN A 61 -6.69 -10.04 3.73
N LYS A 62 -5.86 -10.83 4.42
CA LYS A 62 -6.33 -11.71 5.50
C LYS A 62 -6.99 -10.92 6.63
N LYS A 63 -6.42 -9.78 7.00
CA LYS A 63 -6.98 -8.88 8.02
C LYS A 63 -8.29 -8.23 7.58
N ARG A 64 -8.41 -7.83 6.30
CA ARG A 64 -9.69 -7.32 5.77
C ARG A 64 -10.76 -8.39 5.67
N SER A 65 -10.42 -9.63 5.31
CA SER A 65 -11.36 -10.75 5.22
C SER A 65 -11.79 -11.34 6.57
N ALA A 66 -11.11 -10.99 7.65
CA ALA A 66 -11.48 -11.40 9.01
C ALA A 66 -12.54 -10.47 9.65
N LYS A 67 -13.11 -9.56 8.85
CA LYS A 67 -14.18 -8.62 9.20
C LYS A 67 -15.46 -9.04 8.48
#